data_AF-A0A1X7H4X6-F1
#
_entry.id   AF-A0A1X7H4X6-F1
#
_cell.length_a   1.000
_cell.length_b   1.000
_cell.length_c   1.000
_cell.angle_alpha   90.00
_cell.angle_beta   90.00
_cell.angle_gamma   90.00
#
_symmetry.space_group_name_H-M   'P 1'
#
loop_
_entity.id
_entity.type
_entity.pdbx_description
1 polymer ?
#
loop_
_entity_poly.entity_id
_entity_poly.type
_entity_poly.pdbx_seq_one_letter_code
_entity_poly.pdbx_strand_id
1 'polypeptide(L)'
;MGWTIGERLAGAQAVKALKQGASQGDISFSKLSGIDPSDVHALRHFTLLSRLLIIVRCPPHAALSWHGTMPPKSYGASKKKVKSNDSTGIAIDDQGRMYVSDYDLMSICSVGENGACSRIPVTGANPNKASQMSKQATALLTAINAQMVSRFQHGCQDDWDHPDNRGVKADDRFAVFKCGKARYIPNPHEMEEFYRRHEIDWPYDRNGHYKLSWGVIGLA
;
A
#
# COMPACT_ATOMS: atom_id res chain seq x y z
N MET A 1 -31.98 13.78 6.03
CA MET A 1 -30.81 14.01 5.15
C MET A 1 -30.59 12.78 4.31
N GLY A 2 -30.47 12.92 2.99
CA GLY A 2 -30.18 11.81 2.09
C GLY A 2 -28.68 11.48 2.08
N TRP A 3 -28.35 10.19 2.00
CA TRP A 3 -26.97 9.74 1.86
C TRP A 3 -26.42 10.13 0.49
N THR A 4 -25.17 10.60 0.45
CA THR A 4 -24.41 10.81 -0.79
C THR A 4 -24.19 9.49 -1.53
N ILE A 5 -23.88 9.56 -2.83
CA ILE A 5 -23.55 8.36 -3.63
C ILE A 5 -22.34 7.63 -3.03
N GLY A 6 -21.31 8.36 -2.60
CA GLY A 6 -20.11 7.78 -1.98
C GLY A 6 -20.44 7.00 -0.70
N GLU A 7 -21.24 7.58 0.20
CA GLU A 7 -21.63 6.89 1.44
C GLU A 7 -22.45 5.62 1.18
N ARG A 8 -23.32 5.63 0.16
CA ARG A 8 -24.07 4.43 -0.25
C ARG A 8 -23.15 3.34 -0.79
N LEU A 9 -22.17 3.70 -1.62
CA LEU A 9 -21.20 2.76 -2.18
C LEU A 9 -20.29 2.17 -1.09
N ALA A 10 -19.74 3.00 -0.21
CA ALA A 10 -18.95 2.55 0.93
C ALA A 10 -19.77 1.65 1.89
N GLY A 11 -21.04 1.99 2.12
CA GLY A 11 -21.96 1.15 2.89
C GLY A 11 -22.20 -0.22 2.23
N ALA A 12 -22.40 -0.25 0.91
CA ALA A 12 -22.58 -1.49 0.16
C ALA A 12 -21.31 -2.37 0.19
N GLN A 13 -20.12 -1.78 0.06
CA GLN A 13 -18.84 -2.48 0.22
C GLN A 13 -18.70 -3.09 1.61
N ALA A 14 -19.03 -2.34 2.67
CA ALA A 14 -18.99 -2.86 4.04
C ALA A 14 -19.91 -4.07 4.24
N VAL A 15 -21.16 -4.00 3.72
CA VAL A 15 -22.09 -5.13 3.76
C VAL A 15 -21.56 -6.33 2.99
N LYS A 16 -20.98 -6.11 1.80
CA LYS A 16 -20.36 -7.17 0.99
C LYS A 16 -19.20 -7.82 1.75
N ALA A 17 -18.30 -7.04 2.33
CA ALA A 17 -17.15 -7.53 3.06
C ALA A 17 -17.55 -8.35 4.29
N LEU A 18 -18.54 -7.90 5.07
CA LEU A 18 -19.09 -8.67 6.20
C LEU A 18 -19.63 -10.04 5.75
N LYS A 19 -20.35 -10.09 4.62
CA LYS A 19 -20.83 -11.35 4.03
C LYS A 19 -19.69 -12.28 3.58
N GLN A 20 -18.52 -11.73 3.29
CA GLN A 20 -17.31 -12.45 2.88
C GLN A 20 -16.39 -12.81 4.05
N GLY A 21 -16.78 -12.53 5.29
CA GLY A 21 -16.02 -12.90 6.48
C GLY A 21 -15.18 -11.77 7.10
N ALA A 22 -15.24 -10.54 6.56
CA ALA A 22 -14.65 -9.39 7.21
C ALA A 22 -15.31 -9.13 8.57
N SER A 23 -14.54 -8.62 9.53
CA SER A 23 -15.01 -8.24 10.86
C SER A 23 -15.46 -6.78 10.90
N GLN A 24 -16.21 -6.39 11.94
CA GLN A 24 -16.51 -4.97 12.20
C GLN A 24 -15.24 -4.12 12.41
N GLY A 25 -14.17 -4.76 12.92
CA GLY A 25 -12.85 -4.14 13.01
C GLY A 25 -12.28 -3.79 11.65
N ASP A 26 -12.46 -4.65 10.63
CA ASP A 26 -12.02 -4.38 9.26
C ASP A 26 -12.79 -3.23 8.63
N ILE A 27 -14.11 -3.16 8.87
CA ILE A 27 -14.95 -2.04 8.41
C ILE A 27 -14.50 -0.72 9.05
N SER A 28 -14.22 -0.72 10.35
CA SER A 28 -13.78 0.47 11.07
C SER A 28 -12.40 0.91 10.60
N PHE A 29 -11.48 -0.04 10.41
CA PHE A 29 -10.14 0.22 9.89
C PHE A 29 -10.19 0.80 8.47
N SER A 30 -11.04 0.25 7.61
CA SER A 30 -11.28 0.70 6.25
C SER A 30 -11.68 2.18 6.18
N LYS A 31 -12.56 2.64 7.06
CA LYS A 31 -12.94 4.07 7.15
C LYS A 31 -11.75 4.96 7.52
N LEU A 32 -10.84 4.48 8.37
CA LEU A 32 -9.63 5.20 8.77
C LEU A 32 -8.57 5.21 7.67
N SER A 33 -8.33 4.09 7.00
CA SER A 33 -7.25 3.98 6.01
C SER A 33 -7.68 4.40 4.60
N GLY A 34 -8.97 4.33 4.27
CA GLY A 34 -9.45 4.45 2.89
C GLY A 34 -9.27 3.17 2.06
N ILE A 35 -8.74 2.08 2.66
CA ILE A 35 -8.58 0.77 2.01
C ILE A 35 -9.93 0.03 2.04
N ASP A 36 -10.27 -0.68 0.97
CA ASP A 36 -11.48 -1.51 0.92
C ASP A 36 -11.55 -2.53 2.07
N PRO A 37 -12.70 -2.73 2.73
CA PRO A 37 -12.79 -3.62 3.89
C PRO A 37 -12.52 -5.09 3.57
N SER A 38 -12.83 -5.56 2.36
CA SER A 38 -12.45 -6.92 1.93
C SER A 38 -10.93 -7.02 1.74
N ASP A 39 -10.27 -5.96 1.26
CA ASP A 39 -8.80 -5.91 1.16
C ASP A 39 -8.12 -5.85 2.53
N VAL A 40 -8.68 -5.10 3.50
CA VAL A 40 -8.20 -5.10 4.89
C VAL A 40 -8.27 -6.53 5.46
N HIS A 41 -9.40 -7.21 5.27
CA HIS A 41 -9.57 -8.60 5.70
C HIS A 41 -8.57 -9.54 5.01
N ALA A 42 -8.43 -9.44 3.68
CA ALA A 42 -7.50 -10.25 2.89
C ALA A 42 -6.05 -10.06 3.34
N LEU A 43 -5.59 -8.82 3.53
CA LEU A 43 -4.22 -8.53 3.97
C LEU A 43 -3.96 -9.03 5.39
N ARG A 44 -4.92 -8.91 6.31
CA ARG A 44 -4.80 -9.51 7.65
C ARG A 44 -4.69 -11.03 7.55
N HIS A 45 -5.59 -11.67 6.82
CA HIS A 45 -5.59 -13.12 6.70
C HIS A 45 -4.31 -13.65 6.02
N PHE A 46 -3.87 -13.00 4.94
CA PHE A 46 -2.63 -13.34 4.25
C PHE A 46 -1.41 -13.21 5.16
N THR A 47 -1.28 -12.08 5.88
CA THR A 47 -0.14 -11.86 6.78
C THR A 47 -0.12 -12.82 7.96
N LEU A 48 -1.29 -13.28 8.43
CA LEU A 48 -1.40 -14.32 9.46
C LEU A 48 -0.83 -15.65 8.96
N LEU A 49 -1.30 -16.13 7.81
CA LEU A 49 -0.91 -17.43 7.26
C LEU A 49 0.55 -17.48 6.81
N SER A 50 1.04 -16.38 6.23
CA SER A 50 2.40 -16.30 5.68
C SER A 50 3.44 -15.74 6.66
N ARG A 51 3.04 -15.41 7.90
CA ARG A 51 3.89 -14.73 8.89
C ARG A 51 4.61 -13.51 8.32
N LEU A 52 3.83 -12.60 7.74
CA LEU A 52 4.36 -11.40 7.10
C LEU A 52 4.03 -10.14 7.89
N LEU A 53 4.83 -9.12 7.60
CA LEU A 53 4.54 -7.72 7.82
C LEU A 53 4.43 -7.05 6.44
N ILE A 54 3.33 -6.35 6.19
CA ILE A 54 3.08 -5.55 4.98
C ILE A 54 2.77 -4.13 5.41
N ILE A 55 3.45 -3.16 4.80
CA ILE A 55 3.25 -1.73 5.02
C ILE A 55 2.74 -1.11 3.74
N VAL A 56 1.67 -0.34 3.85
CA VAL A 56 0.97 0.31 2.74
C VAL A 56 0.76 1.77 3.10
N ARG A 57 1.06 2.68 2.17
CA ARG A 57 0.59 4.06 2.27
C ARG A 57 -0.87 4.10 1.84
N CYS A 58 -1.68 4.66 2.73
CA CYS A 58 -3.11 4.75 2.58
C CYS A 58 -3.50 5.65 1.39
N PRO A 59 -4.51 5.28 0.60
CA PRO A 59 -5.09 6.18 -0.40
C PRO A 59 -5.83 7.35 0.28
N PRO A 60 -6.28 8.37 -0.45
CA PRO A 60 -7.22 9.36 0.09
C PRO A 60 -8.49 8.68 0.63
N HIS A 61 -9.08 9.18 1.72
CA HIS A 61 -10.30 8.58 2.30
C HIS A 61 -11.45 8.46 1.30
N ALA A 62 -11.58 9.44 0.40
CA ALA A 62 -12.63 9.45 -0.63
C ALA A 62 -12.50 8.27 -1.62
N ALA A 63 -11.32 7.65 -1.75
CA ALA A 63 -11.08 6.50 -2.62
C ALA A 63 -11.87 5.25 -2.18
N LEU A 64 -12.19 5.14 -0.87
CA LEU A 64 -12.88 4.00 -0.28
C LEU A 64 -14.08 3.55 -1.14
N SER A 65 -14.95 4.50 -1.45
CA SER A 65 -16.22 4.28 -2.16
C SER A 65 -16.06 3.73 -3.59
N TRP A 66 -14.85 3.78 -4.16
CA TRP A 66 -14.59 3.48 -5.56
C TRP A 66 -13.83 2.16 -5.77
N HIS A 67 -13.24 1.59 -4.72
CA HIS A 67 -12.59 0.29 -4.79
C HIS A 67 -13.56 -0.80 -5.27
N GLY A 68 -13.11 -1.59 -6.26
CA GLY A 68 -13.92 -2.63 -6.91
C GLY A 68 -14.99 -2.12 -7.88
N THR A 69 -15.21 -0.81 -7.97
CA THR A 69 -16.10 -0.17 -8.95
C THR A 69 -15.30 0.48 -10.08
N MET A 70 -14.11 0.99 -9.78
CA MET A 70 -13.15 1.51 -10.76
C MET A 70 -11.86 0.70 -10.72
N PRO A 71 -11.13 0.60 -11.86
CA PRO A 71 -9.82 0.00 -11.85
C PRO A 71 -8.86 0.84 -10.99
N PRO A 72 -7.96 0.21 -10.21
CA PRO A 72 -6.89 0.94 -9.56
C PRO A 72 -6.00 1.59 -10.62
N LYS A 73 -5.43 2.75 -10.27
CA LYS A 73 -4.56 3.50 -11.16
C LYS A 73 -3.32 2.67 -11.52
N SER A 74 -3.26 2.22 -12.77
CA SER A 74 -2.14 1.39 -13.24
C SER A 74 -0.83 2.18 -13.26
N TYR A 75 0.29 1.45 -13.23
CA TYR A 75 1.62 2.03 -13.44
C TYR A 75 1.72 2.87 -14.74
N GLY A 76 1.02 2.46 -15.81
CA GLY A 76 0.95 3.22 -17.07
C GLY A 76 0.25 4.57 -16.92
N ALA A 77 -0.85 4.64 -16.16
CA ALA A 77 -1.52 5.90 -15.84
C ALA A 77 -0.65 6.78 -14.92
N SER A 78 0.10 6.17 -14.00
CA SER A 78 1.08 6.86 -13.16
C SER A 78 2.23 7.47 -13.96
N LYS A 79 2.74 6.81 -15.00
CA LYS A 79 3.78 7.36 -15.90
C LYS A 79 3.33 8.63 -16.64
N LYS A 80 2.05 8.75 -16.96
CA LYS A 80 1.46 9.97 -17.52
C LYS A 80 1.23 11.08 -16.48
N LYS A 81 1.70 10.90 -15.24
CA LYS A 81 1.53 11.83 -14.11
C LYS A 81 0.07 12.17 -13.81
N VAL A 82 -0.86 11.27 -14.12
CA VAL A 82 -2.26 11.43 -13.72
C VAL A 82 -2.32 11.49 -12.20
N LYS A 83 -2.87 12.57 -11.62
CA LYS A 83 -2.96 12.72 -10.17
C LYS A 83 -4.36 12.36 -9.70
N SER A 84 -4.43 11.62 -8.60
CA SER A 84 -5.69 11.49 -7.89
C SER A 84 -6.07 12.82 -7.27
N ASN A 85 -7.36 13.13 -7.25
CA ASN A 85 -7.90 14.23 -6.48
C ASN A 85 -8.20 13.72 -5.05
N ASP A 86 -7.63 14.35 -4.03
CA ASP A 86 -7.78 13.90 -2.65
C ASP A 86 -9.22 13.99 -2.13
N SER A 87 -10.04 14.90 -2.66
CA SER A 87 -11.43 15.07 -2.25
C SER A 87 -12.37 14.02 -2.86
N THR A 88 -12.00 13.44 -4.01
CA THR A 88 -12.82 12.43 -4.70
C THR A 88 -12.23 11.02 -4.66
N GLY A 89 -10.91 10.91 -4.44
CA GLY A 89 -10.16 9.66 -4.54
C GLY A 89 -9.98 9.14 -5.97
N ILE A 90 -10.38 9.92 -6.98
CA ILE A 90 -10.40 9.54 -8.40
C ILE A 90 -9.31 10.27 -9.17
N ALA A 91 -8.68 9.56 -10.10
CA ALA A 91 -7.77 10.06 -11.12
C ALA A 91 -8.44 9.95 -12.51
N ILE A 92 -8.25 10.96 -13.37
CA ILE A 92 -8.78 10.98 -14.74
C ILE A 92 -7.63 11.26 -15.71
N ASP A 93 -7.45 10.40 -16.71
CA ASP A 93 -6.40 10.60 -17.72
C ASP A 93 -6.84 11.49 -18.89
N ASP A 94 -5.91 11.73 -19.82
CA ASP A 94 -6.11 12.53 -21.03
C ASP A 94 -7.12 11.93 -22.03
N GLN A 95 -7.50 10.66 -21.85
CA GLN A 95 -8.56 9.98 -22.60
C GLN A 95 -9.91 9.97 -21.85
N GLY A 96 -10.00 10.59 -20.67
CA GLY A 96 -11.20 10.59 -19.84
C GLY A 96 -11.44 9.28 -19.09
N ARG A 97 -10.47 8.37 -19.04
CA ARG A 97 -10.57 7.12 -18.28
C ARG A 97 -10.39 7.43 -16.79
N MET A 98 -11.28 6.87 -15.97
CA MET A 98 -11.28 7.08 -14.53
C MET A 98 -10.64 5.90 -13.79
N TYR A 99 -9.89 6.22 -12.75
CA TYR A 99 -9.19 5.28 -11.89
C TYR A 99 -9.43 5.64 -10.44
N VAL A 100 -9.54 4.62 -9.57
CA VAL A 100 -9.43 4.84 -8.12
C VAL A 100 -7.95 4.94 -7.74
N SER A 101 -7.67 5.81 -6.76
CA SER A 101 -6.35 5.87 -6.12
C SER A 101 -5.93 4.48 -5.65
N ASP A 102 -4.73 4.06 -6.01
CA ASP A 102 -4.19 2.76 -5.63
C ASP A 102 -3.60 2.77 -4.21
N TYR A 103 -3.39 1.56 -3.69
CA TYR A 103 -2.62 1.35 -2.48
C TYR A 103 -1.14 1.37 -2.84
N ASP A 104 -0.40 2.30 -2.27
CA ASP A 104 1.04 2.39 -2.50
C ASP A 104 1.75 1.43 -1.55
N LEU A 105 2.16 0.27 -2.09
CA LEU A 105 2.88 -0.77 -1.36
C LEU A 105 4.26 -0.21 -0.96
N MET A 106 4.53 -0.14 0.34
CA MET A 106 5.77 0.46 0.86
C MET A 106 6.83 -0.62 1.12
N SER A 107 6.48 -1.64 1.91
CA SER A 107 7.44 -2.68 2.32
C SER A 107 6.75 -4.01 2.62
N ILE A 108 7.47 -5.11 2.40
CA ILE A 108 7.09 -6.45 2.86
C ILE A 108 8.27 -7.08 3.60
N CYS A 109 8.01 -7.65 4.78
CA CYS A 109 8.99 -8.40 5.56
C CYS A 109 8.44 -9.76 5.97
N SER A 110 9.29 -10.78 6.05
CA SER A 110 9.00 -11.99 6.80
C SER A 110 9.14 -11.73 8.29
N VAL A 111 8.36 -12.46 9.11
CA VAL A 111 8.38 -12.36 10.57
C VAL A 111 8.80 -13.70 11.18
N GLY A 112 10.00 -13.72 11.74
CA GLY A 112 10.57 -14.87 12.45
C GLY A 112 9.77 -15.28 13.68
N GLU A 113 10.11 -16.42 14.28
CA GLU A 113 9.45 -16.91 15.51
C GLU A 113 9.63 -15.97 16.70
N ASN A 114 10.83 -15.37 16.81
CA ASN A 114 11.15 -14.33 17.77
C ASN A 114 10.51 -12.96 17.45
N GLY A 115 9.75 -12.85 16.36
CA GLY A 115 9.10 -11.61 15.93
C GLY A 115 10.00 -10.65 15.13
N ALA A 116 11.26 -11.03 14.87
CA ALA A 116 12.19 -10.24 14.05
C ALA A 116 11.70 -10.14 12.61
N CYS A 117 11.93 -8.97 12.00
CA CYS A 117 11.50 -8.69 10.63
C CYS A 117 12.68 -8.76 9.67
N SER A 118 12.55 -9.53 8.59
CA SER A 118 13.54 -9.56 7.50
C SER A 118 12.89 -9.10 6.20
N ARG A 119 13.43 -8.04 5.62
CA ARG A 119 12.87 -7.42 4.41
C ARG A 119 12.91 -8.38 3.23
N ILE A 120 11.82 -8.45 2.48
CA ILE A 120 11.70 -9.18 1.21
C ILE A 120 11.70 -8.13 0.10
N PRO A 121 12.76 -8.00 -0.71
CA PRO A 121 12.80 -7.02 -1.79
C PRO A 121 11.71 -7.31 -2.82
N VAL A 122 10.71 -6.44 -2.92
CA VAL A 122 9.65 -6.52 -3.93
C VAL A 122 9.79 -5.33 -4.86
N THR A 123 10.88 -5.29 -5.60
CA THR A 123 11.13 -4.26 -6.61
C THR A 123 11.84 -4.88 -7.81
N GLY A 124 11.98 -4.12 -8.88
CA GLY A 124 12.76 -4.54 -10.04
C GLY A 124 14.22 -4.77 -9.66
N ALA A 125 14.78 -5.92 -10.02
CA ALA A 125 16.21 -6.21 -9.80
C ALA A 125 17.12 -5.23 -10.56
N ASN A 126 16.58 -4.60 -11.61
CA ASN A 126 17.20 -3.47 -12.30
C ASN A 126 16.46 -2.18 -11.88
N PRO A 127 17.15 -1.19 -11.30
CA PRO A 127 16.54 0.09 -10.87
C PRO A 127 15.81 0.82 -12.01
N ASN A 128 16.26 0.64 -13.26
CA ASN A 128 15.64 1.21 -14.46
C ASN A 128 14.45 0.39 -14.99
N LYS A 129 14.19 -0.79 -14.40
CA LYS A 129 13.08 -1.69 -14.76
C LYS A 129 12.40 -2.17 -13.48
N ALA A 130 11.80 -1.24 -12.74
CA ALA A 130 11.07 -1.48 -11.49
C ALA A 130 10.00 -2.61 -11.58
N SER A 131 9.53 -2.98 -12.78
CA SER A 131 8.59 -4.08 -12.99
C SER A 131 9.23 -5.47 -13.08
N GLN A 132 10.56 -5.60 -13.21
CA GLN A 132 11.26 -6.88 -13.33
C GLN A 132 11.65 -7.44 -11.96
N MET A 133 10.64 -7.81 -11.17
CA MET A 133 10.84 -8.39 -9.84
C MET A 133 11.46 -9.78 -9.91
N SER A 134 12.06 -10.24 -8.80
CA SER A 134 12.47 -11.64 -8.67
C SER A 134 11.26 -12.58 -8.83
N LYS A 135 11.51 -13.86 -9.17
CA LYS A 135 10.44 -14.87 -9.26
C LYS A 135 9.68 -15.00 -7.94
N GLN A 136 10.39 -14.94 -6.83
CA GLN A 136 9.81 -15.01 -5.48
C GLN A 136 8.91 -13.81 -5.19
N ALA A 137 9.39 -12.58 -5.46
CA ALA A 137 8.61 -11.37 -5.27
C ALA A 137 7.37 -11.33 -6.18
N THR A 138 7.52 -11.77 -7.43
CA THR A 138 6.40 -11.89 -8.39
C THR A 138 5.35 -12.88 -7.90
N ALA A 139 5.76 -14.06 -7.43
CA ALA A 139 4.87 -15.08 -6.92
C ALA A 139 4.13 -14.60 -5.65
N LEU A 140 4.85 -13.94 -4.74
CA LEU A 140 4.29 -13.36 -3.53
C LEU A 140 3.24 -12.30 -3.84
N LEU A 141 3.57 -11.31 -4.68
CA LEU A 141 2.64 -10.25 -5.04
C LEU A 141 1.42 -10.78 -5.80
N THR A 142 1.62 -11.80 -6.65
CA THR A 142 0.53 -12.51 -7.34
C THR A 142 -0.40 -13.19 -6.34
N ALA A 143 0.15 -13.89 -5.34
CA ALA A 143 -0.65 -14.58 -4.32
C ALA A 143 -1.46 -13.61 -3.44
N ILE A 144 -0.87 -12.46 -3.08
CA ILE A 144 -1.57 -11.40 -2.34
C ILE A 144 -2.70 -10.82 -3.21
N ASN A 145 -2.37 -10.38 -4.44
CA ASN A 145 -3.32 -9.74 -5.35
C ASN A 145 -4.48 -10.66 -5.78
N ALA A 146 -4.30 -11.98 -5.74
CA ALA A 146 -5.37 -12.94 -6.01
C ALA A 146 -6.51 -12.88 -4.98
N GLN A 147 -6.26 -12.37 -3.77
CA GLN A 147 -7.24 -12.24 -2.69
C GLN A 147 -7.84 -10.84 -2.58
N MET A 148 -7.33 -9.88 -3.36
CA MET A 148 -7.69 -8.47 -3.24
C MET A 148 -8.66 -8.01 -4.34
N VAL A 149 -9.57 -7.13 -3.96
CA VAL A 149 -10.43 -6.31 -4.82
C VAL A 149 -9.57 -5.29 -5.56
N SER A 150 -8.80 -4.46 -4.85
CA SER A 150 -7.91 -3.46 -5.44
C SER A 150 -6.46 -3.91 -5.35
N ARG A 151 -5.95 -4.46 -6.44
CA ARG A 151 -4.61 -5.03 -6.52
C ARG A 151 -3.51 -3.97 -6.38
N PHE A 152 -2.40 -4.33 -5.76
CA PHE A 152 -1.16 -3.57 -5.85
C PHE A 152 -0.68 -3.49 -7.30
N GLN A 153 -0.32 -2.27 -7.74
CA GLN A 153 0.02 -1.97 -9.15
C GLN A 153 1.53 -1.92 -9.40
N HIS A 154 2.34 -1.92 -8.35
CA HIS A 154 3.80 -1.84 -8.40
C HIS A 154 4.41 -2.56 -7.19
N GLY A 155 5.74 -2.61 -7.16
CA GLY A 155 6.51 -3.16 -6.05
C GLY A 155 6.60 -2.21 -4.85
N CYS A 156 7.29 -2.62 -3.80
CA CYS A 156 7.60 -1.83 -2.62
C CYS A 156 8.34 -0.53 -2.99
N GLN A 157 7.76 0.62 -2.66
CA GLN A 157 8.40 1.92 -2.82
C GLN A 157 9.70 2.02 -2.01
N ASP A 158 9.75 1.44 -0.81
CA ASP A 158 10.93 1.50 0.07
C ASP A 158 12.13 0.72 -0.47
N ASP A 159 11.91 -0.13 -1.47
CA ASP A 159 12.96 -0.93 -2.09
C ASP A 159 13.45 -0.28 -3.40
N TRP A 160 12.77 0.77 -3.88
CA TRP A 160 13.11 1.43 -5.13
C TRP A 160 14.17 2.51 -4.94
N ASP A 161 15.43 2.09 -4.97
CA ASP A 161 16.60 2.98 -4.95
C ASP A 161 16.76 3.76 -6.26
N HIS A 162 16.01 4.86 -6.37
CA HIS A 162 15.97 5.68 -7.58
C HIS A 162 15.71 7.15 -7.24
N PRO A 163 16.30 8.14 -7.97
CA PRO A 163 16.08 9.56 -7.70
C PRO A 163 14.62 10.02 -7.78
N ASP A 164 13.81 9.34 -8.60
CA ASP A 164 12.37 9.60 -8.72
C ASP A 164 11.51 8.94 -7.62
N ASN A 165 12.13 8.31 -6.62
CA ASN A 165 11.38 7.82 -5.47
C ASN A 165 10.66 8.99 -4.80
N ARG A 166 9.32 8.90 -4.71
CA ARG A 166 8.47 9.99 -4.23
C ARG A 166 8.81 10.41 -2.80
N GLY A 167 9.43 9.55 -2.01
CA GLY A 167 9.61 9.80 -0.59
C GLY A 167 8.31 9.62 0.19
N VAL A 168 8.26 10.25 1.35
CA VAL A 168 7.07 10.41 2.20
C VAL A 168 6.82 11.89 2.46
N LYS A 169 5.55 12.27 2.60
CA LYS A 169 5.08 13.63 2.91
C LYS A 169 4.48 13.67 4.30
N ALA A 170 4.45 14.84 4.92
CA ALA A 170 3.96 15.03 6.28
C ALA A 170 2.50 14.55 6.50
N ASP A 171 1.69 14.57 5.45
CA ASP A 171 0.28 14.16 5.42
C ASP A 171 0.07 12.71 4.96
N ASP A 172 1.14 11.97 4.63
CA ASP A 172 1.01 10.55 4.29
C ASP A 172 0.61 9.73 5.52
N ARG A 173 -0.32 8.80 5.29
CA ARG A 173 -0.92 7.92 6.30
C ARG A 173 -0.59 6.49 5.92
N PHE A 174 -0.48 5.59 6.90
CA PHE A 174 -0.02 4.22 6.66
C PHE A 174 -0.95 3.20 7.31
N ALA A 175 -1.05 2.06 6.65
CA ALA A 175 -1.66 0.84 7.17
C ALA A 175 -0.57 -0.24 7.28
N VAL A 176 -0.46 -0.80 8.47
CA VAL A 176 0.45 -1.91 8.77
C VAL A 176 -0.37 -3.16 9.01
N PHE A 177 -0.05 -4.24 8.31
CA PHE A 177 -0.62 -5.56 8.50
C PHE A 177 0.50 -6.50 8.97
N LYS A 178 0.46 -6.96 10.22
CA LYS A 178 1.48 -7.84 10.80
C LYS A 178 0.82 -9.06 11.45
N CYS A 179 1.07 -10.24 10.90
CA CYS A 179 0.59 -11.51 11.44
C CYS A 179 -0.91 -11.49 11.84
N GLY A 180 -1.80 -11.03 10.96
CA GLY A 180 -3.24 -10.98 11.24
C GLY A 180 -3.76 -9.74 11.96
N LYS A 181 -2.87 -8.86 12.43
CA LYS A 181 -3.24 -7.59 13.07
C LYS A 181 -3.10 -6.45 12.08
N ALA A 182 -4.05 -5.51 12.10
CA ALA A 182 -3.99 -4.26 11.35
C ALA A 182 -3.76 -3.09 12.31
N ARG A 183 -2.89 -2.15 11.93
CA ARG A 183 -2.62 -0.92 12.67
C ARG A 183 -2.57 0.27 11.72
N TYR A 184 -3.28 1.32 12.07
CA TYR A 184 -3.26 2.59 11.37
C TYR A 184 -2.18 3.48 11.99
N ILE A 185 -1.41 4.16 11.15
CA ILE A 185 -0.36 5.08 11.55
C ILE A 185 -0.61 6.40 10.82
N PRO A 186 -0.92 7.50 11.54
CA PRO A 186 -1.46 8.71 10.94
C PRO A 186 -0.42 9.61 10.25
N ASN A 187 0.88 9.40 10.47
CA ASN A 187 1.93 10.28 9.94
C ASN A 187 3.29 9.54 9.80
N PRO A 188 4.25 10.11 9.03
CA PRO A 188 5.57 9.50 8.84
C PRO A 188 6.43 9.40 10.08
N HIS A 189 6.27 10.30 11.06
CA HIS A 189 7.07 10.27 12.28
C HIS A 189 6.76 9.01 13.11
N GLU A 190 5.47 8.72 13.34
CA GLU A 190 5.06 7.46 13.98
C GLU A 190 5.42 6.22 13.15
N MET A 191 5.48 6.36 11.83
CA MET A 191 5.93 5.29 10.93
C MET A 191 7.43 5.03 11.12
N GLU A 192 8.28 6.04 11.15
CA GLU A 192 9.71 5.91 11.44
C GLU A 192 9.94 5.22 12.81
N GLU A 193 9.19 5.61 13.84
CA GLU A 193 9.25 4.94 15.14
C GLU A 193 8.81 3.46 15.08
N PHE A 194 7.85 3.15 14.22
CA PHE A 194 7.42 1.77 14.02
C PHE A 194 8.51 0.96 13.32
N TYR A 195 9.18 1.49 12.30
CA TYR A 195 10.33 0.86 11.63
C TYR A 195 11.44 0.55 12.64
N ARG A 196 11.84 1.55 13.42
CA ARG A 196 12.84 1.41 14.48
C ARG A 196 12.50 0.35 15.52
N ARG A 197 11.24 0.28 15.98
CA ARG A 197 10.77 -0.75 16.92
C ARG A 197 10.76 -2.16 16.36
N HIS A 198 10.82 -2.30 15.04
CA HIS A 198 10.82 -3.57 14.33
C HIS A 198 12.18 -3.90 13.72
N GLU A 199 13.21 -3.11 14.05
CA GLU A 199 14.58 -3.29 13.52
C GLU A 199 14.60 -3.26 11.98
N ILE A 200 13.73 -2.44 11.38
CA ILE A 200 13.68 -2.21 9.94
C ILE A 200 14.30 -0.83 9.67
N ASP A 201 15.20 -0.75 8.69
CA ASP A 201 15.76 0.53 8.27
C ASP A 201 14.69 1.44 7.65
N TRP A 202 14.53 2.63 8.23
CA TRP A 202 13.72 3.70 7.67
C TRP A 202 14.47 4.32 6.48
N PRO A 203 13.96 4.26 5.24
CA PRO A 203 14.73 4.65 4.06
C PRO A 203 14.66 6.16 3.75
N TYR A 204 13.97 6.96 4.56
CA TYR A 204 13.78 8.38 4.31
C TYR A 204 14.64 9.26 5.23
N ASP A 205 14.98 10.46 4.77
CA ASP A 205 15.63 11.51 5.57
C ASP A 205 14.60 12.30 6.40
N ARG A 206 15.08 13.29 7.17
CA ARG A 206 14.23 14.16 8.01
C ARG A 206 13.22 15.00 7.23
N ASN A 207 13.43 15.18 5.93
CA ASN A 207 12.53 15.91 5.04
C ASN A 207 11.57 14.97 4.28
N GLY A 208 11.66 13.66 4.54
CA GLY A 208 10.88 12.63 3.85
C GLY A 208 11.43 12.25 2.48
N HIS A 209 12.63 12.73 2.09
CA HIS A 209 13.25 12.31 0.84
C HIS A 209 13.87 10.92 0.99
N TYR A 210 13.81 10.12 -0.08
CA TYR A 210 14.45 8.80 -0.08
C TYR A 210 15.98 8.94 0.00
N LYS A 211 16.60 8.19 0.92
CA LYS A 211 18.05 8.12 1.09
C LYS A 211 18.61 7.15 0.06
N LEU A 212 19.05 7.69 -1.08
CA LEU A 212 19.74 6.90 -2.09
C LEU A 212 20.93 6.17 -1.47
N SER A 213 21.06 4.87 -1.74
CA SER A 213 22.24 4.10 -1.37
C SER A 213 23.41 4.47 -2.29
N TRP A 214 23.97 5.67 -2.14
CA TRP A 214 25.23 6.04 -2.79
C TRP A 214 26.37 5.23 -2.17
N GLY A 215 26.56 3.99 -2.62
CA GLY A 215 27.40 3.02 -1.94
C GLY A 215 27.93 1.85 -2.77
N VAL A 216 28.13 2.01 -4.09
CA VAL A 216 29.20 1.31 -4.84
C VAL A 216 29.72 2.24 -5.95
N ILE A 217 30.40 3.31 -5.58
CA ILE A 217 31.37 3.95 -6.47
C ILE A 217 32.68 4.07 -5.68
N GLY A 218 33.62 3.17 -6.00
CA GLY A 218 35.03 3.26 -5.61
C GLY A 218 35.52 2.15 -4.68
N LEU A 219 36.07 1.07 -5.26
CA LEU A 219 37.44 0.58 -5.02
C LEU A 219 37.70 -0.70 -5.84
N ALA A 220 38.17 -0.51 -7.07
CA ALA A 220 39.27 -1.25 -7.71
C ALA A 220 39.62 -0.51 -9.03
#